data_AF-A0A927HQE9-F1
#
_entry.id   AF-A0A927HQE9-F1
#
_cell.length_a   1.000
_cell.length_b   1.000
_cell.length_c   1.000
_cell.angle_alpha   90.00
_cell.angle_beta   90.00
_cell.angle_gamma   90.00
#
_symmetry.space_group_name_H-M   'P 1'
#
loop_
_entity.id
_entity.type
_entity.pdbx_description
1 polymer ?
#
loop_
_entity_poly.entity_id
_entity_poly.type
_entity_poly.pdbx_seq_one_letter_code
_entity_poly.pdbx_strand_id
1 'polypeptide(L)' 'MERWDPENRTHDRFVIDRVTASSNMLTLKDRDGVRLDLKVSAVDSQWTLFRQRHCRWQRGNVWRCSGRYRTHA' A
#
# COMPACT_ATOMS: atom_id res chain seq x y z
N MET A 1 0.51 1.16 1.59
CA MET A 1 1.20 1.52 0.33
C MET A 1 1.58 0.24 -0.36
N GLU A 2 1.66 0.27 -1.68
CA GLU A 2 2.23 -0.85 -2.44
C GLU A 2 3.32 -0.32 -3.37
N ARG A 3 4.41 -1.07 -3.52
CA ARG A 3 5.47 -0.80 -4.48
C ARG A 3 5.40 -1.82 -5.61
N TRP A 4 5.41 -1.37 -6.85
CA TRP A 4 5.54 -2.24 -8.01
C TRP A 4 7.00 -2.69 -8.17
N ASP A 5 7.22 -4.00 -8.10
CA ASP A 5 8.49 -4.62 -8.47
C ASP A 5 8.41 -5.07 -9.94
N PRO A 6 9.17 -4.43 -10.85
CA PRO A 6 9.17 -4.80 -12.26
C PRO A 6 9.81 -6.16 -12.54
N GLU A 7 10.73 -6.63 -11.70
CA GLU A 7 11.47 -7.88 -11.91
C GLU A 7 10.56 -9.07 -11.66
N ASN A 8 9.95 -9.12 -10.49
CA ASN A 8 9.02 -10.19 -10.13
C ASN A 8 7.59 -9.93 -10.64
N ARG A 9 7.32 -8.73 -11.19
CA ARG A 9 5.99 -8.26 -11.64
C ARG A 9 4.94 -8.34 -10.52
N THR A 10 5.40 -8.14 -9.28
CA THR A 10 4.62 -8.20 -8.05
C THR A 10 4.42 -6.82 -7.45
N HIS A 11 3.45 -6.72 -6.54
CA HIS A 11 3.26 -5.53 -5.71
C HIS A 11 3.58 -5.89 -4.26
N ASP A 12 4.63 -5.30 -3.70
CA ASP A 12 5.00 -5.44 -2.29
C ASP A 12 4.09 -4.53 -1.46
N ARG A 13 3.45 -5.07 -0.42
CA ARG A 13 2.44 -4.33 0.35
C ARG A 13 2.92 -3.95 1.73
N PHE A 14 3.03 -2.65 1.95
CA PHE A 14 3.47 -2.05 3.21
C PHE A 14 2.35 -1.29 3.93
N VAL A 15 2.42 -1.26 5.26
CA VAL A 15 1.62 -0.39 6.12
C VAL A 15 2.49 0.76 6.60
N ILE A 16 1.96 1.98 6.62
CA ILE A 16 2.65 3.12 7.21
C ILE A 16 2.50 3.02 8.72
N ASP A 17 3.60 2.79 9.44
CA ASP A 17 3.66 2.70 10.90
C ASP A 17 3.80 4.09 11.53
N ARG A 18 4.70 4.91 10.97
CA ARG A 18 4.98 6.27 11.46
C ARG A 18 5.28 7.24 10.32
N VAL A 19 4.86 8.48 10.51
CA VAL A 19 5.23 9.63 9.66
C VAL A 19 6.02 10.62 10.51
N THR A 20 7.26 10.91 10.10
CA THR A 20 8.14 11.85 10.78
C THR A 20 8.27 13.11 9.95
N ALA A 21 7.53 14.16 10.32
CA ALA A 21 7.44 15.39 9.55
C ALA A 21 8.77 16.17 9.50
N SER A 22 9.53 16.20 10.59
CA SER A 22 10.79 16.95 10.68
C SER A 22 11.86 16.47 9.69
N SER A 23 11.91 15.17 9.42
CA SER A 23 12.85 14.55 8.47
C SER A 23 12.21 14.12 7.15
N ASN A 24 10.91 14.44 6.97
CA ASN A 24 10.09 14.03 5.82
C ASN A 24 10.22 12.53 5.50
N MET A 25 10.09 11.69 6.52
CA MET A 25 10.35 10.25 6.47
C MET A 25 9.10 9.44 6.84
N LEU A 26 8.94 8.30 6.18
CA LEU A 26 7.90 7.30 6.40
C LEU A 26 8.56 6.02 6.90
N THR A 27 8.15 5.55 8.08
CA THR A 27 8.50 4.20 8.52
C THR A 27 7.39 3.27 8.07
N LEU A 28 7.75 2.36 7.18
CA LEU A 28 6.88 1.34 6.60
C LEU A 28 7.12 0.00 7.29
N LYS A 29 6.06 -0.81 7.39
CA LYS A 29 6.10 -2.17 7.93
C LYS A 29 5.49 -3.14 6.93
N ASP A 30 6.19 -4.21 6.62
CA ASP A 30 5.67 -5.30 5.78
C ASP A 30 4.83 -6.30 6.61
N ARG A 31 4.19 -7.27 5.94
CA ARG A 31 3.41 -8.36 6.53
C ARG A 31 4.24 -9.19 7.51
N ASP A 32 5.51 -9.45 7.19
CA ASP A 32 6.45 -10.19 8.04
C ASP A 32 7.03 -9.34 9.18
N GLY A 33 6.61 -8.07 9.28
CA GLY A 33 7.02 -7.17 10.34
C GLY A 33 8.38 -6.50 10.15
N VAL A 34 9.03 -6.72 9.01
CA VAL A 34 10.22 -6.00 8.59
C VAL A 34 9.92 -4.50 8.48
N ARG A 35 10.80 -3.68 9.05
CA ARG A 35 10.71 -2.21 8.98
C ARG A 35 11.56 -1.67 7.84
N LEU A 36 10.99 -0.70 7.13
CA LEU A 36 11.65 0.01 6.05
C LEU A 36 11.46 1.51 6.24
N ASP A 37 12.55 2.25 6.46
CA ASP A 37 12.51 3.70 6.51
C ASP A 37 12.71 4.29 5.12
N LEU A 38 11.70 5.02 4.64
CA LEU A 38 11.64 5.60 3.32
C LEU A 38 11.47 7.12 3.41
N LYS A 39 12.34 7.89 2.75
CA LYS A 39 12.10 9.33 2.59
C LYS A 39 10.92 9.57 1.67
N VAL A 40 10.06 10.54 2.00
CA VAL A 40 8.93 10.93 1.14
C VAL A 40 9.40 11.35 -0.25
N SER A 41 10.58 11.96 -0.35
CA SER A 41 11.19 12.35 -1.64
C SER A 41 11.64 11.17 -2.52
N ALA A 42 11.77 9.97 -1.96
CA ALA A 42 12.11 8.75 -2.70
C ALA A 42 10.85 8.00 -3.20
N VAL A 43 9.66 8.53 -2.92
CA VAL A 43 8.40 7.98 -3.45
C VAL A 43 8.26 8.43 -4.91
N ASP A 44 8.40 7.48 -5.82
CA ASP A 44 8.25 7.67 -7.27
C ASP A 44 6.95 7.05 -7.80
N SER A 45 6.84 6.91 -9.12
CA SER A 45 5.67 6.35 -9.80
C SER A 45 5.45 4.85 -9.60
N GLN A 46 6.41 4.13 -9.02
CA GLN A 46 6.26 2.71 -8.69
C GLN A 46 5.44 2.52 -7.42
N TRP A 47 5.21 3.59 -6.64
CA TRP A 47 4.46 3.54 -5.41
C TRP A 47 3.00 3.92 -5.60
N THR A 48 2.12 3.16 -4.93
CA THR A 48 0.69 3.47 -4.84
C THR A 48 0.26 3.59 -3.39
N LEU A 49 -0.45 4.67 -3.06
CA LEU A 49 -1.02 4.89 -1.75
C LEU A 49 -2.47 4.40 -1.70
N PHE A 50 -2.77 3.58 -0.71
CA PHE A 50 -4.11 3.08 -0.45
C PHE A 50 -4.61 3.58 0.89
N ARG A 51 -5.88 3.96 0.93
CA ARG A 51 -6.60 4.24 2.17
C ARG A 51 -7.42 3.02 2.55
N GLN A 52 -7.16 2.45 3.73
CA GLN A 52 -8.04 1.43 4.29
C GLN A 52 -9.41 2.05 4.58
N ARG A 53 -10.47 1.39 4.11
CA ARG A 53 -11.86 1.74 4.42
C ARG A 53 -12.58 0.47 4.81
N HIS A 54 -13.44 0.56 5.82
CA HIS A 54 -14.39 -0.50 6.09
C HIS A 54 -15.51 -0.43 5.05
N CYS A 55 -15.77 -1.53 4.38
CA CYS A 55 -16.82 -1.64 3.40
C CYS A 55 -17.89 -2.57 3.97
N ARG A 56 -19.08 -2.03 4.26
CA ARG A 56 -20.20 -2.85 4.76
C ARG A 56 -20.81 -3.60 3.58
N TRP A 57 -20.26 -4.77 3.29
CA TRP A 57 -20.78 -5.65 2.25
C TRP A 57 -22.21 -6.08 2.58
N GLN A 58 -23.09 -6.06 1.58
CA GLN A 58 -24.45 -6.59 1.66
C GLN A 58 -24.86 -7.17 0.31
N ARG A 59 -25.71 -8.19 0.35
CA ARG A 59 -26.28 -8.82 -0.85
C ARG A 59 -27.22 -7.83 -1.55
N GLY A 60 -27.11 -7.72 -2.87
CA GLY A 60 -27.91 -6.79 -3.67
C GLY A 60 -27.27 -5.41 -3.89
N ASN A 61 -26.20 -5.06 -3.17
CA ASN A 61 -25.47 -3.83 -3.41
C ASN A 61 -24.59 -3.94 -4.67
N VAL A 62 -24.55 -2.86 -5.45
CA VAL A 62 -23.63 -2.72 -6.59
C VAL A 62 -22.32 -2.11 -6.10
N TRP A 63 -21.22 -2.81 -6.33
CA TRP A 63 -19.88 -2.39 -5.95
C TRP A 63 -19.06 -2.05 -7.19
N ARG A 64 -18.21 -1.02 -7.08
CA ARG A 64 -17.25 -0.67 -8.12
C ARG A 64 -15.85 -1.08 -7.69
N CYS A 65 -15.13 -1.76 -8.57
CA CYS A 65 -13.71 -2.04 -8.38
C CYS A 65 -12.90 -0.75 -8.55
N SER A 66 -12.14 -0.36 -7.52
CA SER A 66 -11.28 0.83 -7.54
C SER A 66 -9.93 0.61 -8.24
N GLY A 67 -9.70 -0.59 -8.79
CA GLY A 67 -8.48 -0.98 -9.47
C GLY A 67 -8.62 -2.38 -10.03
N ARG A 68 -7.52 -2.94 -10.55
CA ARG A 68 -7.46 -4.35 -10.93
C ARG A 68 -7.56 -5.20 -9.66
N TYR A 69 -8.70 -5.87 -9.47
CA TYR A 69 -8.89 -6.83 -8.38
C TYR A 69 -8.00 -8.06 -8.66
N ARG A 70 -7.05 -8.35 -7.78
CA ARG A 70 -6.25 -9.57 -7.83
C ARG A 70 -6.74 -10.49 -6.71
N THR A 71 -7.32 -11.63 -7.07
CA THR A 71 -7.54 -12.74 -6.14
C THR A 71 -6.19 -13.29 -5.72
N HIS A 72 -5.86 -13.22 -4.42
CA HIS A 72 -4.81 -14.05 -3.86
C HIS A 72 -5.29 -15.50 -3.97
N ALA A 73 -4.69 -16.26 -4.88
CA ALA A 73 -4.79 -17.73 -4.89
C ALA A 73 -3.82 -18.30 -3.86
#